data_AF-A0A520LLK1-F1
#
_entry.id   AF-A0A520LLK1-F1
#
_cell.length_a   1.000
_cell.length_b   1.000
_cell.length_c   1.000
_cell.angle_alpha   90.00
_cell.angle_beta   90.00
_cell.angle_gamma   90.00
#
_symmetry.space_group_name_H-M   'P 1'
#
loop_
_entity.id
_entity.type
_entity.pdbx_description
1 polymer ?
#
loop_
_entity_poly.entity_id
_entity_poly.type
_entity_poly.pdbx_seq_one_letter_code
_entity_poly.pdbx_strand_id
1 'polypeptide(L)'
;MTISPPERGSDAKSQVEKVDNPATFELFGKPGHFDRALAKGPKTTSWVWNLHANAHDFDAHTSDLQEVSRRIFSAHFGHLAVIFIWLSGAFFHGARFSNYSGWLADPTHVKPSAQVVWPI
;
A
#
# COMPACT_ATOMS: atom_id res chain seq x y z
N MET A 1 8.34 -42.92 13.43
CA MET A 1 8.38 -41.92 14.54
C MET A 1 8.05 -40.57 13.93
N THR A 2 6.82 -40.10 14.11
CA THR A 2 6.37 -38.76 13.72
C THR A 2 6.69 -37.82 14.87
N ILE A 3 7.62 -36.89 14.64
CA ILE A 3 8.00 -35.88 15.63
C ILE A 3 6.98 -34.75 15.49
N SER A 4 6.10 -34.59 16.48
CA SER A 4 5.16 -33.48 16.52
C SER A 4 5.92 -32.15 16.64
N PRO A 5 5.48 -31.07 15.97
CA PRO A 5 6.05 -29.75 16.19
C PRO A 5 5.96 -29.37 17.68
N PRO A 6 6.97 -28.69 18.25
CA PRO A 6 6.90 -28.23 19.63
C PRO A 6 5.70 -27.30 19.81
N GLU A 7 4.98 -27.46 20.93
CA GLU A 7 3.86 -26.60 21.28
C GLU A 7 4.33 -25.14 21.30
N ARG A 8 3.71 -24.33 20.44
CA ARG A 8 3.94 -22.89 20.38
C ARG A 8 3.45 -22.32 21.71
N GLY A 9 4.38 -21.98 22.60
CA GLY A 9 4.08 -21.41 23.92
C GLY A 9 2.96 -20.38 23.81
N SER A 10 1.83 -20.71 24.40
CA SER A 10 0.70 -19.81 24.59
C SER A 10 1.13 -18.75 25.57
N ASP A 11 1.40 -17.53 25.08
CA ASP A 11 1.16 -16.24 25.74
C ASP A 11 1.99 -15.13 25.09
N ALA A 12 1.89 -14.99 23.76
CA ALA A 12 2.29 -13.73 23.14
C ALA A 12 1.23 -12.67 23.51
N LYS A 13 1.44 -11.97 24.64
CA LYS A 13 0.60 -10.83 25.01
C LYS A 13 0.69 -9.78 23.91
N SER A 14 -0.42 -9.44 23.26
CA SER A 14 -0.46 -8.33 22.31
C SER A 14 -0.18 -7.03 23.06
N GLN A 15 1.02 -6.49 22.90
CA GLN A 15 1.38 -5.19 23.44
C GLN A 15 1.09 -4.13 22.38
N VAL A 16 -0.01 -3.40 22.56
CA VAL A 16 -0.33 -2.22 21.76
C VAL A 16 -0.15 -0.99 22.64
N GLU A 17 0.62 -0.03 22.15
CA GLU A 17 0.83 1.26 22.81
C GLU A 17 -0.02 2.33 22.11
N LYS A 18 -0.69 3.18 22.90
CA LYS A 18 -1.35 4.36 22.37
C LYS A 18 -0.28 5.39 22.02
N VAL A 19 -0.10 5.63 20.73
CA VAL A 19 0.80 6.69 20.22
C VAL A 19 0.01 7.98 20.07
N ASP A 20 0.56 9.09 20.54
CA ASP A 20 -0.02 10.41 20.33
C ASP A 20 0.39 10.97 18.96
N ASN A 21 -0.29 10.49 17.91
CA ASN A 21 -0.13 10.99 16.54
C ASN A 21 -1.50 11.45 16.01
N PRO A 22 -1.81 12.75 16.08
CA PRO A 22 -3.13 13.26 15.74
C PRO A 22 -3.36 13.22 14.22
N ALA A 23 -4.52 12.68 13.82
CA ALA A 23 -4.94 12.64 12.42
C ALA A 23 -5.35 14.05 11.94
N THR A 24 -4.38 14.85 11.50
CA THR A 24 -4.56 16.23 11.04
C THR A 24 -3.90 16.46 9.68
N PHE A 25 -4.28 17.55 9.01
CA PHE A 25 -3.71 17.94 7.72
C PHE A 25 -2.47 18.85 7.83
N GLU A 26 -2.00 19.18 9.04
CA GLU A 26 -0.91 20.15 9.22
C GLU A 26 0.37 19.73 8.48
N LEU A 27 0.72 18.44 8.54
CA LEU A 27 1.92 17.90 7.89
C LEU A 27 1.80 17.82 6.37
N PHE A 28 0.59 17.85 5.81
CA PHE A 28 0.38 17.80 4.35
C PHE A 28 0.80 19.12 3.69
N GLY A 29 0.72 20.23 4.44
CA GLY A 29 1.25 21.54 4.02
C GLY A 29 2.77 21.68 4.19
N LYS A 30 3.47 20.65 4.70
CA LYS A 30 4.91 20.65 4.96
C LYS A 30 5.57 19.46 4.25
N PRO A 31 5.75 19.49 2.91
CA PRO A 31 6.36 18.38 2.21
C PRO A 31 7.82 18.20 2.65
N GLY A 32 8.21 16.96 2.90
CA GLY A 32 9.54 16.64 3.43
C GLY A 32 9.66 16.75 4.96
N HIS A 33 8.56 16.95 5.69
CA HIS A 33 8.57 17.00 7.17
C HIS A 33 9.23 15.79 7.84
N PHE A 34 9.25 14.64 7.14
CA PHE A 34 9.82 13.38 7.60
C PHE A 34 11.35 13.34 7.58
N ASP A 35 11.99 14.27 6.85
CA ASP A 35 13.44 14.37 6.72
C ASP A 35 13.89 15.79 7.12
N ARG A 36 14.79 15.89 8.11
CA ARG A 36 15.23 17.19 8.66
C ARG A 36 15.94 18.07 7.63
N ALA A 37 16.59 17.49 6.62
CA ALA A 37 17.22 18.24 5.54
C ALA A 37 16.18 18.78 4.57
N LEU A 38 15.17 17.98 4.24
CA LEU A 38 14.09 18.36 3.32
C LEU A 38 13.10 19.35 3.96
N ALA A 39 12.84 19.24 5.26
CA ALA A 39 11.96 20.14 6.01
C ALA A 39 12.37 21.62 5.95
N LYS A 40 13.62 21.92 5.59
CA LYS A 40 14.13 23.30 5.40
C LYS A 40 13.66 23.96 4.10
N GLY A 41 13.00 23.21 3.23
CA GLY A 41 12.42 23.68 1.97
C GLY A 41 13.35 23.60 0.75
N PRO A 42 12.79 23.79 -0.45
CA PRO A 42 13.48 23.59 -1.72
C PRO A 42 14.43 24.75 -2.06
N LYS A 43 15.75 24.52 -1.92
CA LYS A 43 16.77 25.46 -2.43
C LYS A 43 17.20 25.18 -3.87
N THR A 44 17.06 23.93 -4.31
CA THR A 44 17.39 23.46 -5.66
C THR A 44 16.32 22.47 -6.12
N THR A 45 16.24 22.22 -7.42
CA THR A 45 15.31 21.22 -7.98
C THR A 45 15.63 19.79 -7.55
N SER A 46 16.89 19.50 -7.16
CA SER A 46 17.27 18.23 -6.54
C SER A 46 16.46 17.91 -5.28
N TRP A 47 15.98 18.93 -4.57
CA TRP A 47 15.11 18.74 -3.41
C TRP A 47 13.84 17.96 -3.77
N VAL A 48 13.25 18.22 -4.95
CA VAL A 48 12.03 17.51 -5.39
C VAL A 48 12.32 16.03 -5.60
N TRP A 49 13.46 15.69 -6.20
CA TRP A 49 13.83 14.29 -6.41
C TRP A 49 14.10 13.57 -5.09
N ASN A 50 14.84 14.22 -4.17
CA ASN A 50 15.10 13.68 -2.84
C ASN A 50 13.82 13.50 -2.02
N LEU A 51 12.83 14.40 -2.17
CA LEU A 51 11.52 14.27 -1.54
C LEU A 51 10.85 12.94 -1.90
N HIS A 52 10.88 12.55 -3.18
CA HIS A 52 10.26 11.30 -3.64
C HIS A 52 11.12 10.08 -3.30
N ALA A 53 12.44 10.18 -3.49
CA ALA A 53 13.37 9.08 -3.23
C ALA A 53 13.35 8.65 -1.75
N ASN A 54 13.25 9.62 -0.84
CA ASN A 54 13.32 9.35 0.59
C ASN A 54 11.95 9.04 1.20
N ALA A 55 10.82 9.25 0.51
CA ALA A 55 9.48 9.16 1.12
C ALA A 55 9.17 7.84 1.84
N HIS A 56 9.74 6.73 1.37
CA HIS A 56 9.59 5.39 1.98
C HIS A 56 10.88 4.85 2.61
N ASP A 57 11.93 5.67 2.73
CA ASP A 57 13.15 5.32 3.45
C ASP A 57 12.97 5.56 4.95
N PHE A 58 12.16 4.72 5.60
CA PHE A 58 11.76 4.94 6.99
C PHE A 58 12.94 4.91 7.97
N ASP A 59 13.99 4.16 7.68
CA ASP A 59 15.21 4.10 8.49
C ASP A 59 15.99 5.43 8.43
N ALA A 60 15.92 6.16 7.32
CA ALA A 60 16.51 7.50 7.22
C ALA A 60 15.71 8.58 7.99
N HIS A 61 14.42 8.34 8.28
CA HIS A 61 13.56 9.31 8.96
C HIS A 61 13.77 9.33 10.48
N THR A 62 14.04 8.17 11.08
CA THR A 62 14.15 8.00 12.54
C THR A 62 15.02 6.78 12.85
N SER A 63 15.77 6.82 13.96
CA SER A 63 16.53 5.66 14.45
C SER A 63 15.69 4.74 15.35
N ASP A 64 14.41 5.07 15.61
CA ASP A 64 13.51 4.26 16.42
C ASP A 64 12.91 3.11 15.59
N LEU A 65 13.40 1.89 15.85
CA LEU A 65 12.91 0.68 15.20
C LEU A 65 11.43 0.41 15.46
N GLN A 66 10.88 0.83 16.61
CA GLN A 66 9.47 0.66 16.92
C GLN A 66 8.61 1.56 16.02
N GLU A 67 9.02 2.82 15.82
CA GLU A 67 8.36 3.73 14.89
C GLU A 67 8.47 3.26 13.43
N VAL A 68 9.65 2.81 12.99
CA VAL A 68 9.85 2.22 11.65
C VAL A 68 8.90 1.04 11.46
N SER A 69 8.84 0.12 12.43
CA SER A 69 7.99 -1.06 12.36
C SER A 69 6.50 -0.70 12.30
N ARG A 70 6.05 0.33 13.04
CA ARG A 70 4.68 0.86 12.97
C ARG A 70 4.37 1.40 11.58
N ARG A 71 5.27 2.19 10.99
CA ARG A 71 5.10 2.75 9.63
C ARG A 71 5.03 1.65 8.57
N ILE A 72 5.91 0.65 8.65
CA ILE A 72 5.90 -0.51 7.77
C ILE A 72 4.57 -1.28 7.91
N PHE A 73 4.13 -1.55 9.13
CA PHE A 73 2.86 -2.25 9.37
C PHE A 73 1.66 -1.49 8.77
N SER A 74 1.59 -0.17 8.96
CA SER A 74 0.53 0.65 8.36
C SER A 74 0.63 0.71 6.82
N ALA A 75 1.84 0.82 6.27
CA ALA A 75 2.05 0.85 4.81
C ALA A 75 1.57 -0.44 4.13
N HIS A 76 1.73 -1.60 4.78
CA HIS A 76 1.19 -2.86 4.28
C HIS A 76 -0.33 -2.82 4.12
N PHE A 77 -1.08 -2.25 5.07
CA PHE A 77 -2.53 -2.09 4.91
C PHE A 77 -2.89 -1.14 3.77
N GLY A 78 -2.12 -0.06 3.59
CA GLY A 78 -2.27 0.83 2.43
C GLY A 78 -2.08 0.08 1.11
N HIS A 79 -1.03 -0.75 1.01
CA HIS A 79 -0.77 -1.58 -0.16
C HIS A 79 -1.90 -2.59 -0.40
N LEU A 80 -2.32 -3.32 0.64
CA LEU A 80 -3.42 -4.29 0.54
C LEU A 80 -4.72 -3.62 0.09
N ALA A 81 -5.02 -2.42 0.58
CA ALA A 81 -6.20 -1.66 0.13
C ALA A 81 -6.13 -1.34 -1.37
N VAL A 82 -4.97 -0.93 -1.90
CA VAL A 82 -4.77 -0.70 -3.34
C VAL A 82 -4.96 -2.00 -4.13
N ILE A 83 -4.44 -3.14 -3.65
CA ILE A 83 -4.70 -4.45 -4.27
C ILE A 83 -6.19 -4.75 -4.32
N PHE A 84 -6.92 -4.54 -3.22
CA PHE A 84 -8.35 -4.80 -3.17
C PHE A 84 -9.14 -3.89 -4.11
N ILE A 85 -8.77 -2.61 -4.25
CA ILE A 85 -9.38 -1.70 -5.23
C ILE A 85 -9.08 -2.17 -6.65
N TRP A 86 -7.84 -2.58 -6.94
CA TRP A 86 -7.48 -3.11 -8.26
C TRP A 86 -8.26 -4.39 -8.60
N LEU A 87 -8.35 -5.33 -7.66
CA LEU A 87 -9.16 -6.55 -7.82
C LEU A 87 -10.64 -6.21 -8.00
N SER A 88 -11.19 -5.30 -7.20
CA SER A 88 -12.60 -4.90 -7.34
C SER A 88 -12.86 -4.28 -8.72
N GLY A 89 -11.91 -3.49 -9.23
CA GLY A 89 -11.95 -2.96 -10.59
C GLY A 89 -11.99 -4.07 -11.64
N ALA A 90 -11.13 -5.08 -11.53
CA ALA A 90 -11.12 -6.23 -12.44
C ALA A 90 -12.46 -6.99 -12.44
N PHE A 91 -13.02 -7.26 -11.26
CA PHE A 91 -14.34 -7.91 -11.15
C PHE A 91 -15.47 -7.03 -11.70
N PHE A 92 -15.45 -5.73 -11.40
CA PHE A 92 -16.46 -4.80 -11.87
C PHE A 92 -16.46 -4.70 -13.40
N HIS A 93 -15.28 -4.58 -14.00
CA HIS A 93 -15.11 -4.60 -15.46
C HIS A 93 -15.59 -5.92 -16.07
N GLY A 94 -15.23 -7.04 -15.47
CA GLY A 94 -15.74 -8.37 -15.85
C GLY A 94 -17.26 -8.46 -15.78
N ALA A 95 -17.91 -7.84 -14.80
CA ALA A 95 -19.36 -7.89 -14.65
C ALA A 95 -20.12 -6.94 -15.59
N ARG A 96 -19.53 -5.79 -15.97
CA ARG A 96 -20.27 -4.71 -16.66
C ARG A 96 -19.88 -4.46 -18.10
N PHE A 97 -18.63 -4.69 -18.48
CA PHE A 97 -18.11 -4.29 -19.79
C PHE A 97 -17.45 -5.44 -20.54
N SER A 98 -17.73 -6.68 -20.14
CA SER A 98 -17.09 -7.86 -20.69
C SER A 98 -18.02 -8.70 -21.56
N ASN A 99 -17.42 -9.59 -22.35
CA ASN A 99 -18.12 -10.67 -23.03
C ASN A 99 -18.06 -12.00 -22.24
N TYR A 100 -17.90 -11.94 -20.91
CA TYR A 100 -17.64 -13.12 -20.06
C TYR A 100 -18.62 -14.28 -20.28
N SER A 101 -19.93 -14.02 -20.30
CA SER A 101 -20.93 -15.07 -20.53
C SER A 101 -20.83 -15.71 -21.93
N GLY A 102 -20.48 -14.91 -22.94
CA GLY A 102 -20.26 -15.40 -24.31
C GLY A 102 -18.97 -16.20 -24.42
N TRP A 103 -17.90 -15.75 -23.76
CA TRP A 103 -16.65 -16.49 -23.65
C TRP A 103 -16.84 -17.82 -22.89
N LEU A 104 -17.65 -17.84 -21.82
CA LEU A 104 -17.93 -19.04 -21.04
C LEU A 104 -18.69 -20.10 -21.86
N ALA A 105 -19.54 -19.68 -22.80
CA ALA A 105 -20.29 -20.59 -23.67
C ALA A 105 -19.43 -21.21 -24.79
N ASP A 106 -18.40 -20.52 -25.27
CA ASP A 106 -17.50 -21.00 -26.33
C ASP A 106 -16.06 -20.48 -26.14
N PRO A 107 -15.31 -21.03 -25.17
CA PRO A 107 -14.00 -20.50 -24.78
C PRO A 107 -12.90 -20.76 -25.82
N THR A 108 -13.11 -21.67 -26.77
CA THR A 108 -12.12 -22.01 -27.81
C THR A 108 -12.15 -21.05 -28.98
N HIS A 109 -13.32 -20.47 -29.32
CA HIS A 109 -13.46 -19.56 -30.46
C HIS A 109 -13.68 -18.10 -30.05
N VAL A 110 -14.34 -17.83 -28.92
CA VAL A 110 -14.56 -16.47 -28.42
C VAL A 110 -13.31 -15.97 -27.69
N LYS A 111 -12.84 -14.77 -28.00
CA LYS A 111 -11.70 -14.14 -27.29
C LYS A 111 -12.19 -13.34 -26.08
N PRO A 112 -11.54 -13.42 -24.92
CA PRO A 112 -11.96 -12.67 -23.74
C PRO A 112 -11.73 -11.17 -23.94
N SER A 113 -12.71 -10.35 -23.54
CA SER A 113 -12.63 -8.88 -23.53
C SER A 113 -13.37 -8.34 -22.31
N ALA A 114 -12.81 -7.35 -21.63
CA ALA A 114 -13.38 -6.71 -20.43
C ALA A 114 -13.19 -5.18 -20.39
N GLN A 115 -12.71 -4.59 -21.49
CA GLN A 115 -12.50 -3.16 -21.62
C GLN A 115 -13.11 -2.68 -22.94
N VAL A 116 -13.94 -1.65 -22.85
CA VAL A 116 -14.57 -0.99 -23.99
C VAL A 116 -14.12 0.46 -23.99
N VAL A 117 -13.73 0.97 -25.16
CA VAL A 117 -13.27 2.35 -25.33
C VAL A 117 -14.45 3.21 -25.79
N TRP A 118 -14.47 4.48 -25.37
CA TRP A 118 -15.49 5.42 -25.82
C TRP A 118 -15.29 5.84 -27.27
N PRO A 119 -16.38 5.98 -28.06
CA PRO A 119 -16.31 6.52 -29.41
C PRO A 119 -16.30 8.06 -29.34
N ILE A 120 -15.12 8.63 -29.18
CA ILE A 120 -14.88 10.09 -29.19
C ILE A 120 -14.31 10.57 -30.52
#